data_AF-A0A2P6SQF0-F1
#
_entry.id   AF-A0A2P6SQF0-F1
#
_cell.length_a   1.000
_cell.length_b   1.000
_cell.length_c   1.000
_cell.angle_alpha   90.00
_cell.angle_beta   90.00
_cell.angle_gamma   90.00
#
_symmetry.space_group_name_H-M   'P 1'
#
loop_
_entity.id
_entity.type
_entity.pdbx_description
1 polymer ?
#
loop_
_entity_poly.entity_id
_entity_poly.type
_entity_poly.pdbx_seq_one_letter_code
_entity_poly.pdbx_strand_id
1 'polypeptide(L)'
;MYYSSDYSVGQFYDDARQATRCILDNGRVPIVTSGTGLYLRWLIYGKPDVPKASKEIASEVSFELADLERNGHWDAAVQLVIKAGDPKAQFLAANDWYRLRRSLEIIKSSRSPPSAFEVPYDSFRKECDSSVVDTNDISSSANVVEEVKSKELDYDFI
;
A
#
# COMPACT_ATOMS: atom_id res chain seq x y z
N MET A 1 7.57 -0.06 30.46
CA MET A 1 7.08 1.13 29.75
C MET A 1 6.79 0.72 28.32
N TYR A 2 5.52 0.63 27.92
CA TYR A 2 5.15 0.28 26.55
C TYR A 2 5.02 1.58 25.75
N TYR A 3 6.08 1.97 25.04
CA TYR A 3 6.00 3.04 24.03
C TYR A 3 5.78 2.37 22.67
N SER A 4 4.55 1.95 22.38
CA SER A 4 4.17 1.70 20.99
C SER A 4 3.64 3.01 20.42
N SER A 5 4.54 3.92 20.06
CA SER A 5 4.15 4.98 19.14
C SER A 5 3.95 4.31 17.79
N ASP A 6 2.71 4.26 17.30
CA ASP A 6 2.42 3.71 15.99
C ASP A 6 3.26 4.43 14.93
N TYR A 7 4.19 3.69 14.31
CA TYR A 7 5.06 4.21 13.25
C TYR A 7 4.50 3.80 11.89
N SER A 8 3.88 4.77 11.23
CA SER A 8 3.21 4.57 9.95
C SER A 8 4.20 4.59 8.78
N VAL A 9 3.82 3.92 7.68
CA VAL A 9 4.58 4.00 6.42
C VAL A 9 4.65 5.42 5.84
N GLY A 10 3.68 6.29 6.16
CA GLY A 10 3.73 7.70 5.80
C GLY A 10 4.85 8.45 6.51
N GLN A 11 5.03 8.21 7.82
CA GLN A 11 6.15 8.77 8.59
C GLN A 11 7.48 8.24 8.06
N PHE A 12 7.58 6.93 7.81
CA PHE A 12 8.76 6.35 7.17
C PHE A 12 9.11 7.05 5.87
N TYR A 13 8.13 7.29 4.99
CA TYR A 13 8.38 7.96 3.72
C TYR A 13 8.99 9.35 3.93
N ASP A 14 8.40 10.17 4.80
CA ASP A 14 8.89 11.53 5.04
C ASP A 14 10.31 11.52 5.66
N ASP A 15 10.52 10.69 6.69
CA ASP A 15 11.80 10.55 7.39
C ASP A 15 12.89 9.99 6.47
N ALA A 16 12.59 8.93 5.71
CA ALA A 16 13.55 8.29 4.82
C ALA A 16 13.94 9.20 3.65
N ARG A 17 13.00 9.98 3.10
CA ARG A 17 13.30 10.98 2.06
C ARG A 17 14.17 12.10 2.62
N GLN A 18 13.91 12.55 3.85
CA GLN A 18 14.75 13.54 4.51
C GLN A 18 16.17 13.01 4.77
N ALA A 19 16.30 11.81 5.33
CA ALA A 19 17.60 11.18 5.57
C ALA A 19 18.38 10.95 4.27
N THR A 20 17.70 10.51 3.21
CA THR A 20 18.28 10.34 1.87
C THR A 20 18.87 11.65 1.36
N ARG A 21 18.13 12.77 1.45
CA ARG A 21 18.63 14.10 1.06
C ARG A 21 19.86 14.49 1.87
N CYS A 22 19.80 14.38 3.20
CA CYS A 22 20.95 14.70 4.06
C CYS A 22 22.21 13.89 3.69
N ILE A 23 22.08 12.60 3.36
CA ILE A 23 23.21 11.75 2.97
C ILE A 23 23.79 12.20 1.62
N LEU A 24 22.93 12.50 0.64
CA LEU A 24 23.33 12.98 -0.68
C LEU A 24 24.02 14.34 -0.60
N ASP A 25 23.49 15.26 0.21
CA ASP A 25 24.07 16.60 0.43
C ASP A 25 25.47 16.53 1.06
N ASN A 26 25.77 15.43 1.77
CA ASN A 26 27.10 15.13 2.32
C ASN A 26 28.02 14.38 1.33
N GLY A 27 27.64 14.26 0.06
CA GLY A 27 28.44 13.58 -0.98
C GLY A 27 28.53 12.06 -0.78
N ARG A 28 27.59 11.45 -0.06
CA ARG A 28 27.55 10.02 0.23
C ARG A 28 26.43 9.32 -0.51
N VAL A 29 26.55 7.99 -0.64
CA VAL A 29 25.51 7.15 -1.24
C VAL A 29 24.59 6.60 -0.15
N PRO A 30 23.27 6.89 -0.19
CA PRO A 30 22.32 6.31 0.74
C PRO A 30 22.08 4.83 0.43
N ILE A 31 22.18 3.98 1.45
CA ILE A 31 21.88 2.55 1.36
C ILE A 31 20.68 2.28 2.25
N VAL A 32 19.60 1.76 1.66
CA VAL A 32 18.37 1.43 2.39
C VAL A 32 18.26 -0.09 2.48
N THR A 33 18.36 -0.62 3.69
CA THR A 33 18.15 -2.05 3.97
C THR A 33 16.72 -2.22 4.50
N SER A 34 15.80 -2.66 3.64
CA SER A 34 14.39 -2.84 3.99
C SER A 34 13.94 -4.29 3.86
N GLY A 35 12.96 -4.71 4.68
CA GLY A 35 12.32 -6.02 4.60
C GLY A 35 10.84 -5.98 4.22
N THR A 36 10.22 -4.80 4.05
CA THR A 36 8.78 -4.66 3.75
C THR A 36 8.55 -3.95 2.41
N GLY A 37 7.94 -4.66 1.46
CA GLY A 37 7.75 -4.16 0.10
C GLY A 37 6.96 -2.85 0.01
N LEU A 38 5.99 -2.61 0.89
CA LEU A 38 5.19 -1.39 0.92
C LEU A 38 6.04 -0.14 1.22
N TYR A 39 6.94 -0.23 2.19
CA TYR A 39 7.79 0.87 2.62
C TYR A 39 8.76 1.26 1.51
N LEU A 40 9.44 0.25 0.96
CA LEU A 40 10.36 0.45 -0.16
C LEU A 40 9.63 1.00 -1.40
N ARG A 41 8.45 0.48 -1.71
CA ARG A 41 7.62 0.97 -2.81
C ARG A 41 7.28 2.46 -2.65
N TRP A 42 6.87 2.89 -1.47
CA TRP A 42 6.60 4.31 -1.24
C TRP A 42 7.86 5.16 -1.32
N LEU A 43 8.99 4.68 -0.80
CA LEU A 43 10.25 5.41 -0.85
C LEU A 43 10.75 5.63 -2.29
N ILE A 44 10.58 4.63 -3.16
CA ILE A 44 11.02 4.67 -4.56
C ILE A 44 10.03 5.45 -5.42
N TYR A 45 8.75 5.09 -5.38
CA TYR A 45 7.73 5.59 -6.33
C TYR A 45 6.92 6.77 -5.81
N GLY A 46 6.98 7.05 -4.50
CA GLY A 46 6.12 8.02 -3.84
C GLY A 46 4.98 7.35 -3.08
N LYS A 47 4.46 8.08 -2.08
CA LYS A 47 3.25 7.72 -1.34
C LYS A 47 2.02 8.36 -1.98
N PRO A 48 0.84 7.73 -1.90
CA PRO A 48 -0.41 8.37 -2.33
C PRO A 48 -0.71 9.61 -1.47
N ASP A 49 -1.36 10.61 -2.06
CA ASP A 49 -1.70 11.87 -1.39
C ASP A 49 -2.98 11.75 -0.55
N VAL A 50 -3.04 10.72 0.29
CA VAL A 50 -4.20 10.47 1.14
C VAL A 50 -4.10 11.33 2.40
N PRO A 51 -5.13 12.13 2.73
CA PRO A 51 -5.09 12.94 3.94
C PRO A 51 -5.06 12.06 5.19
N LYS A 52 -4.27 12.50 6.16
CA LYS A 52 -4.26 11.91 7.49
C LYS A 52 -5.51 12.39 8.23
N ALA A 53 -6.23 11.46 8.84
CA ALA A 53 -7.38 11.81 9.67
C ALA A 53 -6.92 12.63 10.88
N SER A 54 -7.68 13.67 11.23
CA SER A 54 -7.48 14.37 12.49
C SER A 54 -7.86 13.45 13.66
N LYS A 55 -7.41 13.77 14.88
CA LYS A 55 -7.75 12.95 16.05
C LYS A 55 -9.25 12.92 16.31
N GLU A 56 -9.92 14.02 16.02
CA GLU A 56 -11.36 14.20 16.16
C GLU A 56 -12.09 13.27 15.19
N ILE A 57 -11.72 13.28 13.91
CA ILE A 57 -12.31 12.40 12.88
C ILE A 57 -12.05 10.93 13.21
N ALA A 58 -10.83 10.57 13.59
CA ALA A 58 -10.49 9.20 13.96
C ALA A 58 -11.33 8.71 15.16
N SER A 59 -11.55 9.58 16.15
CA SER A 59 -12.36 9.26 17.34
C SER A 59 -13.84 9.14 16.99
N GLU A 60 -14.37 10.03 16.16
CA GLU A 60 -15.75 10.01 15.67
C GLU A 60 -16.03 8.72 14.88
N VAL A 61 -15.15 8.38 13.94
CA VAL A 61 -15.27 7.15 13.14
C VAL A 61 -15.15 5.90 14.02
N SER A 62 -14.23 5.90 14.99
CA SER A 62 -14.12 4.79 15.94
C SER A 62 -15.39 4.63 16.76
N PHE A 63 -16.03 5.73 17.17
CA PHE A 63 -17.28 5.72 17.92
C PHE A 63 -18.44 5.19 17.07
N GLU A 64 -18.57 5.67 15.82
CA GLU A 64 -19.63 5.24 14.91
C GLU A 64 -19.60 3.74 14.59
N LEU A 65 -18.40 3.17 14.45
CA LEU A 65 -18.23 1.74 14.15
C LEU A 65 -18.22 0.85 15.41
N ALA A 66 -18.04 1.41 16.60
CA ALA A 66 -17.80 0.64 17.82
C ALA A 66 -18.90 -0.39 18.13
N ASP A 67 -20.16 0.01 18.01
CA ASP A 67 -21.29 -0.89 18.32
C ASP A 67 -21.46 -1.96 17.23
N LEU A 68 -21.21 -1.61 15.96
CA LEU A 68 -21.26 -2.58 14.87
C LEU A 68 -20.14 -3.61 14.99
N GLU A 69 -18.92 -3.16 15.32
CA GLU A 69 -17.75 -4.01 15.52
C GLU A 69 -17.94 -4.93 16.74
N ARG A 70 -18.41 -4.39 17.87
CA ARG A 70 -18.66 -5.18 19.09
C ARG A 70 -19.69 -6.29 18.88
N ASN A 71 -20.74 -6.02 18.12
CA ASN A 71 -21.80 -6.99 17.87
C ASN A 71 -21.50 -7.90 16.66
N GLY A 72 -20.42 -7.65 15.90
CA GLY A 72 -20.08 -8.42 14.70
C GLY A 72 -20.96 -8.12 13.48
N HIS A 73 -21.56 -6.94 13.41
CA HIS A 73 -22.47 -6.52 12.32
C HIS A 73 -21.66 -5.99 11.12
N TRP A 74 -20.83 -6.85 10.53
CA TRP A 74 -19.95 -6.49 9.40
C TRP A 74 -20.71 -5.91 8.22
N ASP A 75 -21.76 -6.57 7.74
CA ASP A 75 -22.49 -6.14 6.55
C ASP A 75 -23.13 -4.75 6.73
N ALA A 76 -23.66 -4.47 7.92
CA ALA A 76 -24.22 -3.16 8.24
C ALA A 76 -23.14 -2.07 8.23
N ALA A 77 -21.94 -2.37 8.72
CA ALA A 77 -20.80 -1.45 8.69
C ALA A 77 -20.30 -1.20 7.26
N VAL A 78 -20.25 -2.24 6.42
CA VAL A 78 -19.94 -2.11 4.99
C VAL A 78 -20.98 -1.21 4.30
N GLN A 79 -22.27 -1.42 4.53
CA GLN A 79 -23.33 -0.58 3.97
C GLN A 79 -23.22 0.88 4.42
N LEU A 80 -22.83 1.13 5.67
CA LEU A 80 -22.58 2.48 6.19
C LEU A 80 -21.47 3.17 5.37
N VAL A 81 -20.35 2.49 5.14
CA VAL A 81 -19.22 3.07 4.39
C VAL A 81 -19.53 3.24 2.91
N ILE A 82 -20.27 2.30 2.30
CA ILE A 82 -20.77 2.44 0.92
C ILE A 82 -21.64 3.69 0.81
N LYS A 83 -22.58 3.87 1.73
CA LYS A 83 -23.47 5.05 1.77
C LYS A 83 -22.70 6.35 2.01
N ALA A 84 -21.58 6.29 2.74
CA ALA A 84 -20.72 7.44 2.97
C ALA A 84 -19.94 7.85 1.70
N GLY A 85 -19.74 6.94 0.73
CA GLY A 85 -19.20 7.27 -0.58
C GLY A 85 -18.11 6.34 -1.12
N ASP A 86 -17.79 5.23 -0.44
CA ASP A 86 -16.84 4.24 -0.96
C ASP A 86 -17.53 2.93 -1.37
N PRO A 87 -17.92 2.79 -2.65
CA PRO A 87 -18.53 1.56 -3.15
C PRO A 87 -17.56 0.37 -3.14
N LYS A 88 -16.24 0.60 -3.07
CA LYS A 88 -15.27 -0.50 -3.02
C LYS A 88 -15.22 -1.18 -1.66
N ALA A 89 -15.83 -0.60 -0.63
CA ALA A 89 -15.95 -1.22 0.69
C ALA A 89 -16.63 -2.61 0.63
N GLN A 90 -17.48 -2.86 -0.37
CA GLN A 90 -18.10 -4.18 -0.59
C GLN A 90 -17.10 -5.30 -0.93
N PHE A 91 -15.91 -4.95 -1.41
CA PHE A 91 -14.86 -5.89 -1.80
C PHE A 91 -13.82 -6.10 -0.69
N LEU A 92 -14.00 -5.49 0.47
CA LEU A 92 -13.12 -5.73 1.62
C LEU A 92 -13.28 -7.16 2.12
N ALA A 93 -12.18 -7.74 2.61
CA ALA A 93 -12.23 -9.03 3.28
C ALA A 93 -13.16 -8.95 4.50
N ALA A 94 -13.89 -10.03 4.77
CA ALA A 94 -14.82 -10.09 5.90
C ALA A 94 -14.10 -9.74 7.22
N ASN A 95 -14.73 -8.87 8.01
CA ASN A 95 -14.21 -8.37 9.29
C ASN A 95 -12.88 -7.59 9.18
N ASP A 96 -12.50 -7.07 8.02
CA ASP A 96 -11.39 -6.10 7.89
C ASP A 96 -11.83 -4.71 8.38
N TRP A 97 -12.09 -4.63 9.70
CA TRP A 97 -12.49 -3.41 10.39
C TRP A 97 -11.45 -2.30 10.26
N TYR A 98 -10.17 -2.66 10.14
CA TYR A 98 -9.09 -1.70 9.95
C TYR A 98 -9.24 -0.95 8.62
N ARG A 99 -9.37 -1.67 7.49
CA ARG A 99 -9.53 -1.02 6.17
C ARG A 99 -10.87 -0.31 6.06
N LEU A 100 -11.92 -0.86 6.64
CA LEU A 100 -13.24 -0.24 6.65
C LEU A 100 -13.22 1.11 7.40
N ARG A 101 -12.66 1.12 8.61
CA ARG A 101 -12.46 2.33 9.42
C ARG A 101 -11.63 3.36 8.67
N ARG A 102 -10.51 2.92 8.07
CA ARG A 102 -9.64 3.80 7.31
C ARG A 102 -10.34 4.42 6.10
N SER A 103 -11.20 3.67 5.40
CA SER A 103 -11.99 4.20 4.30
C SER A 103 -12.91 5.33 4.77
N LEU A 104 -13.66 5.11 5.86
CA LEU A 104 -14.57 6.10 6.42
C LEU A 104 -13.85 7.36 6.90
N GLU A 105 -12.69 7.21 7.54
CA GLU A 105 -11.81 8.33 7.91
C GLU A 105 -11.40 9.18 6.71
N ILE A 106 -11.00 8.53 5.60
CA ILE A 106 -10.58 9.22 4.37
C ILE A 106 -11.76 10.01 3.79
N ILE A 107 -12.94 9.39 3.72
CA ILE A 107 -14.16 10.04 3.21
C ILE A 107 -14.49 11.26 4.06
N LYS A 108 -14.49 11.14 5.39
CA LYS A 108 -14.78 12.28 6.27
C LYS A 108 -13.75 13.40 6.16
N SER A 109 -12.47 13.04 6.01
CA SER A 109 -11.37 14.00 5.90
C SER A 109 -11.33 14.73 4.56
N SER A 110 -11.71 14.06 3.46
CA SER A 110 -11.47 14.53 2.09
C SER A 110 -12.71 14.72 1.22
N ARG A 111 -13.87 14.25 1.70
CA ARG A 111 -15.11 14.10 0.92
C ARG A 111 -14.97 13.21 -0.33
N SER A 112 -13.90 12.43 -0.41
CA SER A 112 -13.61 11.53 -1.52
C SER A 112 -13.28 10.12 -1.02
N PRO A 113 -13.61 9.06 -1.77
CA PRO A 113 -13.27 7.70 -1.39
C PRO A 113 -11.75 7.44 -1.51
N PRO A 114 -11.21 6.41 -0.84
CA PRO A 114 -9.79 6.04 -0.95
C PRO A 114 -9.33 5.82 -2.39
N SER A 115 -10.20 5.33 -3.26
CA SER A 115 -9.89 5.09 -4.68
C SER A 115 -9.70 6.36 -5.51
N ALA A 116 -10.06 7.54 -5.00
CA ALA A 116 -9.81 8.81 -5.68
C ALA A 116 -8.34 9.23 -5.58
N PHE A 117 -7.58 8.65 -4.65
CA PHE A 117 -6.18 8.93 -4.44
C PHE A 117 -5.32 7.94 -5.22
N GLU A 118 -4.60 8.43 -6.21
CA GLU A 118 -3.72 7.62 -7.04
C GLU A 118 -2.55 7.06 -6.20
N VAL A 119 -2.27 5.77 -6.38
CA VAL A 119 -1.07 5.14 -5.83
C VAL A 119 0.01 5.20 -6.91
N PRO A 120 1.10 5.97 -6.72
CA PRO A 120 2.09 6.18 -7.78
C PRO A 120 2.68 4.89 -8.38
N TYR A 121 2.81 3.85 -7.55
CA TYR A 121 3.28 2.54 -8.01
C TYR A 121 2.38 1.86 -9.04
N ASP A 122 1.06 2.09 -9.00
CA ASP A 122 0.13 1.43 -9.92
C ASP A 122 0.35 1.93 -11.36
N SER A 123 0.73 3.20 -11.52
CA SER A 123 1.06 3.79 -12.81
C SER A 123 2.36 3.23 -13.38
N PHE A 124 3.38 3.05 -12.53
CA PHE A 124 4.60 2.32 -12.91
C PHE A 124 4.32 0.87 -13.34
N ARG A 125 3.46 0.16 -12.60
CA ARG A 125 3.12 -1.23 -12.94
C ARG A 125 2.41 -1.35 -14.28
N LYS A 126 1.50 -0.43 -14.59
CA LYS A 126 0.78 -0.39 -15.88
C LYS A 126 1.73 -0.18 -17.07
N GLU A 127 2.72 0.70 -16.92
CA GLU A 127 3.71 0.98 -17.98
C GLU A 127 4.56 -0.26 -18.32
N CYS A 128 4.99 -1.01 -17.30
CA CYS A 128 5.63 -2.30 -17.50
C CYS A 128 4.71 -3.33 -18.17
N ASP A 129 3.46 -3.43 -17.73
CA ASP A 129 2.50 -4.38 -18.30
C ASP A 129 2.19 -4.06 -19.78
N SER A 130 2.15 -2.78 -20.17
CA SER A 130 1.95 -2.37 -21.57
C SER A 130 3.17 -2.63 -22.47
N SER A 131 4.39 -2.48 -21.95
CA SER A 131 5.62 -2.69 -22.73
C SER A 131 5.94 -4.17 -22.99
N VAL A 132 5.37 -5.09 -22.20
CA VAL A 132 5.50 -6.54 -22.41
C VAL A 132 4.59 -7.04 -23.55
N VAL A 133 3.54 -6.30 -23.91
CA VAL A 133 2.60 -6.69 -24.99
C VAL A 133 3.11 -6.32 -26.39
N ASP A 134 4.07 -5.37 -26.50
CA ASP A 134 4.59 -4.89 -27.79
C ASP A 134 5.82 -5.65 -28.34
N THR A 135 6.28 -6.72 -27.68
CA THR A 135 7.33 -7.62 -28.23
C THR A 135 6.73 -8.94 -28.69
N ASN A 136 5.83 -8.90 -29.66
CA ASN A 136 5.49 -10.06 -30.48
C ASN A 136 5.42 -9.62 -31.94
N ASP A 137 6.58 -9.39 -32.55
CA ASP A 137 6.75 -9.62 -33.99
C ASP A 137 8.23 -9.75 -34.42
N ILE A 138 8.51 -10.92 -35.03
CA ILE A 138 9.61 -11.27 -35.95
C ILE A 138 11.00 -11.56 -35.32
N SER A 139 11.27 -12.84 -35.00
CA SER A 139 11.87 -13.77 -35.98
C SER A 139 12.00 -15.21 -35.47
N SER A 140 11.56 -16.13 -36.33
CA SER A 140 11.60 -17.59 -36.26
C SER A 140 13.00 -18.17 -36.05
N SER A 141 13.16 -19.14 -35.13
CA SER A 141 13.63 -20.50 -35.47
C SER A 141 13.60 -21.46 -34.27
N ALA A 142 12.97 -22.62 -34.51
CA ALA A 142 13.17 -23.93 -33.90
C ALA A 142 12.83 -24.18 -32.41
N ASN A 143 11.80 -25.01 -32.25
CA ASN A 143 11.56 -25.97 -31.15
C ASN A 143 12.82 -26.43 -30.41
N VAL A 144 12.82 -26.35 -29.07
CA VAL A 144 13.02 -27.51 -28.17
C VAL A 144 12.37 -27.16 -26.83
N VAL A 145 11.43 -28.02 -26.41
CA VAL A 145 10.96 -28.11 -25.02
C VAL A 145 12.09 -28.74 -24.20
N GLU A 146 12.68 -28.01 -23.26
CA GLU A 146 13.55 -28.60 -22.24
C GLU A 146 13.13 -28.14 -20.85
N GLU A 147 12.75 -29.13 -20.04
CA GLU A 147 12.56 -29.04 -18.59
C GLU A 147 13.80 -28.43 -17.94
N VAL A 148 13.65 -27.23 -17.37
CA VAL A 148 14.69 -26.66 -16.52
C VAL A 148 14.63 -27.36 -15.16
N LYS A 149 15.44 -28.41 -15.06
CA LYS A 149 15.78 -29.12 -13.83
C LYS A 149 16.28 -28.13 -12.79
N SER A 150 15.63 -28.11 -11.62
CA SER A 150 16.00 -27.29 -10.47
C SER A 150 17.48 -27.48 -10.13
N LYS A 151 18.30 -26.43 -10.36
CA LYS A 151 19.64 -26.38 -9.78
C LYS A 151 19.51 -25.96 -8.33
N GLU A 152 19.69 -26.93 -7.45
CA GLU A 152 19.93 -26.73 -6.03
C GLU A 152 21.17 -25.84 -5.88
N LEU A 153 20.97 -24.63 -5.35
CA LEU A 153 22.06 -23.69 -5.10
C LEU A 153 22.60 -23.97 -3.71
N ASP A 154 23.76 -24.64 -3.64
CA ASP A 154 24.54 -24.77 -2.41
C ASP A 154 25.09 -23.39 -2.02
N TYR A 155 24.50 -22.80 -0.98
CA TYR A 155 25.04 -21.62 -0.31
C TYR A 155 25.70 -22.06 1.00
N ASP A 156 27.03 -22.14 0.99
CA ASP A 156 27.82 -22.21 2.22
C ASP A 156 27.88 -20.80 2.85
N PHE A 157 27.22 -20.65 4.00
CA PHE A 157 27.41 -19.47 4.85
C PHE A 157 28.71 -19.65 5.64
N ILE A 158 29.70 -18.77 5.39
CA ILE A 158 30.91 -18.61 6.21
C ILE A 158 30.55 -17.97 7.55
#